data_AF-A0A7X0MLC0-F1
#
_entry.id   AF-A0A7X0MLC0-F1
#
_cell.length_a   1.000
_cell.length_b   1.000
_cell.length_c   1.000
_cell.angle_alpha   90.00
_cell.angle_beta   90.00
_cell.angle_gamma   90.00
#
_symmetry.space_group_name_H-M   'P 1'
#
loop_
_entity.id
_entity.type
_entity.pdbx_description
1 polymer ?
#
loop_
_entity_poly.entity_id
_entity_poly.type
_entity_poly.pdbx_seq_one_letter_code
_entity_poly.pdbx_strand_id
1 'polypeptide(L)'
;MNKIMNPHPFIIIITGLLILLWAYASFSKIFNMHQFQHALMTQVFPRWMGKILTYTLPLSELAIIGLLLIPETRLLGMYTSLFLMTIFTLYVGGAVFQIYDRYPCACGGLFSRMGWYKHLKVNIVLTIIALAGVVLMEL
;
A
#
# COMPACT_ATOMS: atom_id res chain seq x y z
N MET A 1 26.47 -29.44 -3.10
CA MET A 1 25.43 -29.64 -2.07
C MET A 1 24.41 -28.51 -2.21
N ASN A 2 23.56 -28.57 -3.24
CA ASN A 2 22.56 -27.53 -3.51
C ASN A 2 21.34 -27.80 -2.65
N LYS A 3 21.26 -27.14 -1.49
CA LYS A 3 20.01 -27.05 -0.74
C LYS A 3 19.06 -26.21 -1.61
N ILE A 4 18.20 -26.87 -2.37
CA ILE A 4 17.11 -26.22 -3.09
C ILE A 4 16.30 -25.48 -2.03
N MET A 5 16.37 -24.15 -2.03
CA MET A 5 15.58 -23.33 -1.12
C MET A 5 14.11 -23.58 -1.42
N ASN A 6 13.36 -24.11 -0.46
CA ASN A 6 11.91 -24.17 -0.56
C ASN A 6 11.36 -22.73 -0.39
N PRO A 7 10.74 -22.11 -1.40
CA PRO A 7 10.28 -20.73 -1.32
C PRO A 7 9.04 -20.58 -0.42
N HIS A 8 8.35 -21.67 -0.09
CA HIS A 8 7.06 -21.67 0.57
C HIS A 8 7.02 -20.91 1.92
N PRO A 9 8.01 -21.03 2.82
CA PRO A 9 8.01 -20.26 4.06
C PRO A 9 8.12 -18.74 3.81
N PHE A 10 8.90 -18.33 2.82
CA PHE A 10 9.07 -16.92 2.47
C PHE A 10 7.79 -16.32 1.90
N ILE A 11 7.10 -17.07 1.04
CA ILE A 11 5.80 -16.66 0.50
C ILE A 11 4.80 -16.40 1.64
N ILE A 12 4.69 -17.32 2.60
CA ILE A 12 3.79 -17.15 3.76
C ILE A 12 4.13 -15.89 4.55
N ILE A 13 5.41 -15.64 4.83
CA ILE A 13 5.86 -14.47 5.59
C ILE A 13 5.50 -13.17 4.84
N ILE A 14 5.78 -13.12 3.53
CA ILE A 14 5.48 -11.95 2.70
C ILE A 14 3.96 -11.73 2.62
N THR A 15 3.17 -12.79 2.38
CA THR A 15 1.71 -12.72 2.34
C THR A 15 1.16 -12.20 3.67
N GLY A 16 1.62 -12.74 4.80
CA GLY A 16 1.18 -12.30 6.12
C GLY A 16 1.51 -10.83 6.39
N LEU A 17 2.71 -10.38 6.02
CA LEU A 17 3.13 -8.98 6.16
C LEU A 17 2.23 -8.05 5.33
N LEU A 18 1.96 -8.39 4.07
CA LEU A 18 1.10 -7.60 3.19
C LEU A 18 -0.36 -7.59 3.69
N ILE A 19 -0.88 -8.72 4.18
CA ILE A 19 -2.22 -8.76 4.80
C ILE A 19 -2.29 -7.80 5.99
N LEU A 20 -1.30 -7.80 6.88
CA LEU A 20 -1.26 -6.90 8.03
C LEU A 20 -1.18 -5.43 7.59
N LEU A 21 -0.37 -5.12 6.58
CA LEU A 21 -0.28 -3.79 5.99
C LEU A 21 -1.64 -3.32 5.47
N TRP A 22 -2.29 -4.11 4.62
CA TRP A 22 -3.57 -3.75 4.00
C TRP A 22 -4.73 -3.72 5.02
N ALA A 23 -4.71 -4.59 6.02
CA ALA A 23 -5.68 -4.58 7.12
C ALA A 23 -5.56 -3.30 7.95
N TYR A 24 -4.35 -2.95 8.34
CA TYR A 24 -4.10 -1.69 9.05
C TYR A 24 -4.51 -0.49 8.19
N ALA A 25 -4.12 -0.47 6.91
CA ALA A 25 -4.40 0.62 5.98
C ALA A 25 -5.90 0.82 5.76
N SER A 26 -6.66 -0.26 5.53
CA SER A 26 -8.10 -0.19 5.26
C SER A 26 -8.90 0.13 6.52
N PHE A 27 -8.65 -0.55 7.63
CA PHE A 27 -9.41 -0.34 8.87
C PHE A 27 -9.16 1.03 9.48
N SER A 28 -7.92 1.56 9.44
CA SER A 28 -7.66 2.92 9.91
C SER A 28 -8.46 3.97 9.15
N LYS A 29 -8.71 3.77 7.84
CA LYS A 29 -9.55 4.64 7.00
C LYS A 29 -11.03 4.47 7.31
N ILE A 30 -11.51 3.23 7.43
CA ILE A 30 -12.93 2.95 7.66
C ILE A 30 -13.38 3.48 9.03
N PHE A 31 -12.60 3.22 10.09
CA PHE A 31 -12.94 3.69 11.44
C PHE A 31 -12.87 5.22 11.58
N ASN A 32 -12.07 5.90 10.76
CA ASN A 32 -11.92 7.35 10.78
C ASN A 32 -12.25 7.98 9.42
N MET A 33 -13.37 7.55 8.82
CA MET A 33 -13.72 7.91 7.43
C MET A 33 -13.80 9.42 7.21
N HIS A 34 -14.37 10.18 8.15
CA HIS A 34 -14.45 11.63 8.05
C HIS A 34 -13.05 12.29 8.00
N GLN A 35 -12.12 11.83 8.85
CA GLN A 35 -10.74 12.32 8.85
C GLN A 35 -10.01 11.93 7.57
N PHE A 36 -10.19 10.70 7.10
CA PHE A 36 -9.60 10.22 5.85
C PHE A 36 -10.10 11.03 4.65
N GLN A 37 -11.42 11.25 4.54
CA GLN A 37 -12.00 12.10 3.50
C GLN A 37 -11.43 13.51 3.55
N HIS A 38 -11.34 14.13 4.73
CA HIS A 38 -10.78 15.47 4.87
C HIS A 38 -9.30 15.51 4.45
N ALA A 39 -8.52 14.49 4.83
CA ALA A 39 -7.13 14.36 4.40
C ALA A 39 -7.03 14.24 2.87
N LEU A 40 -7.89 13.47 2.21
CA LEU A 40 -7.93 13.39 0.75
C LEU A 40 -8.28 14.73 0.08
N MET A 41 -9.21 15.52 0.64
CA MET A 41 -9.57 16.83 0.08
C MET A 41 -8.46 17.88 0.15
N THR A 42 -7.41 17.63 0.94
CA THR A 42 -6.25 18.52 1.14
C THR A 42 -5.00 18.06 0.40
N GLN A 43 -5.08 16.94 -0.33
CA GLN A 43 -3.99 16.47 -1.18
C GLN A 43 -3.89 17.28 -2.48
N VAL A 44 -2.91 16.92 -3.29
CA VAL A 44 -2.56 17.61 -4.56
C VAL A 44 -3.56 17.35 -5.69
N PHE A 45 -4.40 16.33 -5.56
CA PHE A 45 -5.38 15.97 -6.58
C PHE A 45 -6.70 16.75 -6.41
N PRO A 46 -7.53 16.84 -7.48
CA PRO A 46 -8.81 17.50 -7.43
C PRO A 46 -9.75 16.91 -6.37
N ARG A 47 -10.61 17.75 -5.77
CA ARG A 47 -11.58 17.33 -4.75
C ARG A 47 -12.52 16.21 -5.23
N TRP A 48 -12.87 16.17 -6.51
CA TRP A 48 -13.72 15.09 -7.05
C TRP A 48 -13.01 13.72 -6.98
N MET A 49 -11.71 13.67 -7.26
CA MET A 49 -10.90 12.46 -7.11
C MET A 49 -10.80 12.07 -5.64
N GLY A 50 -10.63 13.04 -4.75
CA GLY A 50 -10.67 12.81 -3.30
C GLY A 50 -11.97 12.13 -2.85
N LYS A 51 -13.13 12.53 -3.38
CA LYS A 51 -14.43 11.91 -3.04
C LYS A 51 -14.50 10.45 -3.48
N ILE A 52 -13.97 10.14 -4.66
CA ILE A 52 -13.93 8.78 -5.20
C ILE A 52 -12.98 7.91 -4.37
N LEU A 53 -11.78 8.42 -4.06
CA LEU A 53 -10.76 7.71 -3.30
C LEU A 53 -11.18 7.43 -1.86
N THR A 54 -12.04 8.26 -1.25
CA THR A 54 -12.58 8.03 0.10
C THR A 54 -13.18 6.63 0.26
N TYR A 55 -13.85 6.12 -0.78
CA TYR A 55 -14.51 4.82 -0.73
C TYR A 55 -13.73 3.75 -1.50
N THR A 56 -13.21 4.09 -2.68
CA THR A 56 -12.53 3.12 -3.54
C THR A 56 -11.21 2.64 -2.95
N LEU A 57 -10.46 3.51 -2.25
CA LEU A 57 -9.19 3.12 -1.67
C LEU A 57 -9.34 2.08 -0.55
N PRO A 58 -10.11 2.30 0.53
CA PRO A 58 -10.29 1.25 1.55
C PRO A 58 -10.96 -0.01 1.00
N LEU A 59 -11.86 0.11 0.02
CA LEU A 59 -12.46 -1.07 -0.62
C LEU A 59 -11.42 -1.89 -1.41
N SER A 60 -10.53 -1.22 -2.16
CA SER A 60 -9.46 -1.89 -2.89
C SER A 60 -8.48 -2.60 -1.94
N GLU A 61 -8.17 -1.99 -0.79
CA GLU A 61 -7.28 -2.57 0.21
C GLU A 61 -7.92 -3.80 0.88
N LEU A 62 -9.22 -3.77 1.17
CA LEU A 62 -9.96 -4.95 1.64
C LEU A 62 -10.01 -6.06 0.59
N ALA A 63 -10.21 -5.71 -0.68
CA ALA A 63 -10.20 -6.67 -1.78
C ALA A 63 -8.83 -7.37 -1.89
N ILE A 64 -7.73 -6.62 -1.74
CA ILE A 64 -6.38 -7.19 -1.75
C ILE A 64 -6.19 -8.19 -0.59
N ILE A 65 -6.71 -7.91 0.61
CA ILE A 65 -6.67 -8.87 1.73
C ILE A 65 -7.38 -10.17 1.34
N GLY A 66 -8.57 -10.08 0.74
CA GLY A 66 -9.31 -11.25 0.25
C GLY A 66 -8.51 -12.04 -0.78
N LEU A 67 -7.90 -11.35 -1.75
CA LEU A 67 -7.06 -11.98 -2.77
C LEU A 67 -5.86 -12.71 -2.16
N LEU A 68 -5.21 -12.14 -1.15
CA LEU A 68 -4.01 -12.71 -0.51
C LEU A 68 -4.32 -13.91 0.40
N LEU A 69 -5.51 -13.92 1.04
CA LEU A 69 -5.94 -15.01 1.93
C LEU A 69 -6.22 -16.30 1.18
N ILE A 70 -6.87 -16.20 0.01
CA ILE A 70 -7.26 -17.35 -0.81
C ILE A 70 -6.04 -17.83 -1.63
N PRO A 71 -5.56 -19.07 -1.45
CA PRO A 71 -4.36 -19.57 -2.13
C PRO A 71 -4.40 -19.42 -3.66
N GLU A 72 -5.56 -19.67 -4.27
CA GLU A 72 -5.79 -19.65 -5.71
C GLU A 72 -5.69 -18.24 -6.31
N THR A 73 -6.02 -17.20 -5.54
CA THR A 73 -5.96 -15.80 -5.99
C THR A 73 -4.74 -15.04 -5.45
N ARG A 74 -3.89 -15.70 -4.66
CA ARG A 74 -2.81 -15.04 -3.94
C ARG A 74 -1.81 -14.34 -4.86
N LEU A 75 -1.50 -14.94 -6.01
CA LEU A 75 -0.62 -14.32 -7.01
C LEU A 75 -1.22 -13.02 -7.55
N LEU A 76 -2.52 -12.99 -7.84
CA LEU A 76 -3.23 -11.77 -8.22
C LEU A 76 -3.22 -10.73 -7.09
N GLY A 77 -3.35 -11.17 -5.84
CA GLY A 77 -3.18 -10.33 -4.66
C GLY A 77 -1.78 -9.72 -4.54
N MET A 78 -0.72 -10.48 -4.87
CA MET A 78 0.66 -9.99 -4.91
C MET A 78 0.86 -8.95 -6.00
N TYR A 79 0.38 -9.21 -7.23
CA TYR A 79 0.44 -8.25 -8.32
C TYR A 79 -0.31 -6.95 -8.00
N THR A 80 -1.52 -7.08 -7.44
CA THR A 80 -2.34 -5.91 -7.06
C THR A 80 -1.67 -5.13 -5.92
N SER A 81 -1.06 -5.83 -4.95
CA SER A 81 -0.27 -5.20 -3.89
C SER A 81 0.92 -4.43 -4.45
N LEU A 82 1.68 -5.04 -5.36
CA LEU A 82 2.84 -4.42 -6.01
C LEU A 82 2.42 -3.17 -6.80
N PHE A 83 1.35 -3.27 -7.58
CA PHE A 83 0.81 -2.16 -8.35
C PHE A 83 0.42 -0.98 -7.44
N LEU A 84 -0.38 -1.24 -6.40
CA LEU A 84 -0.85 -0.18 -5.51
C LEU A 84 0.29 0.41 -4.66
N MET A 85 1.22 -0.41 -4.17
CA MET A 85 2.42 0.06 -3.47
C MET A 85 3.32 0.90 -4.36
N THR A 86 3.43 0.57 -5.65
CA THR A 86 4.18 1.37 -6.63
C THR A 86 3.54 2.75 -6.78
N ILE A 87 2.21 2.82 -6.94
CA ILE A 87 1.47 4.09 -7.00
C ILE A 87 1.71 4.93 -5.73
N PHE A 88 1.59 4.32 -4.56
CA PHE A 88 1.84 5.01 -3.29
C PHE A 88 3.28 5.47 -3.14
N THR A 89 4.25 4.69 -3.60
CA THR A 89 5.67 5.06 -3.59
C THR A 89 5.93 6.24 -4.50
N LEU A 90 5.39 6.24 -5.72
CA LEU A 90 5.51 7.36 -6.66
C LEU A 90 4.86 8.63 -6.11
N TYR A 91 3.67 8.50 -5.51
CA TYR A 91 2.99 9.61 -4.86
C TYR A 91 3.82 10.26 -3.76
N VAL A 92 4.31 9.44 -2.82
CA VAL A 92 5.16 9.89 -1.72
C VAL A 92 6.49 10.45 -2.23
N GLY A 93 7.05 9.87 -3.29
CA GLY A 93 8.24 10.38 -3.97
C GLY A 93 8.03 11.79 -4.52
N GLY A 94 6.91 12.04 -5.20
CA GLY A 94 6.56 13.38 -5.69
C GLY A 94 6.47 14.43 -4.58
N ALA A 95 5.99 14.04 -3.39
CA ALA A 95 5.97 14.92 -2.22
C ALA A 95 7.38 15.22 -1.69
N VAL A 96 8.27 14.20 -1.64
CA VAL A 96 9.67 14.34 -1.20
C VAL A 96 10.49 15.22 -2.15
N PHE A 97 10.33 15.01 -3.46
CA PHE A 97 11.04 15.75 -4.50
C PHE A 97 10.37 17.08 -4.88
N GLN A 98 9.31 17.49 -4.16
CA GLN A 98 8.60 18.75 -4.39
C GLN A 98 8.10 18.93 -5.84
N ILE A 99 7.63 17.83 -6.45
CA ILE A 99 7.13 17.82 -7.84
C ILE A 99 5.76 18.50 -7.93
N TYR A 100 5.02 18.55 -6.83
CA TYR A 100 3.66 19.09 -6.80
C TYR A 100 3.61 20.58 -6.49
N ASP A 101 2.72 21.31 -7.18
CA ASP A 101 2.48 22.75 -6.99
C ASP A 101 2.01 23.11 -5.56
N ARG A 102 1.43 22.13 -4.85
CA ARG A 102 1.01 22.25 -3.46
C ARG A 102 1.64 21.12 -2.65
N TYR A 103 2.28 21.46 -1.54
CA TYR A 103 2.80 20.45 -0.64
C TYR A 103 1.65 19.68 0.05
N PRO A 104 1.59 18.34 -0.05
CA PRO A 104 0.50 17.56 0.53
C PRO A 104 0.51 17.60 2.06
N CYS A 105 -0.69 17.68 2.64
CA CYS A 105 -0.89 17.56 4.09
C CYS A 105 -0.70 16.09 4.50
N ALA A 106 0.15 15.81 5.49
CA ALA A 106 0.30 14.44 6.04
C ALA A 106 -0.91 13.99 6.89
N CYS A 107 -2.04 14.69 6.82
CA CYS A 107 -2.99 14.86 7.92
C CYS A 107 -3.97 13.70 8.14
N GLY A 108 -3.60 12.46 7.81
CA GLY A 108 -4.41 11.25 8.04
C GLY A 108 -3.59 9.97 8.23
N GLY A 109 -4.02 9.14 9.19
CA GLY A 109 -3.48 7.79 9.43
C GLY A 109 -2.10 7.71 10.10
N LEU A 110 -1.47 6.52 10.06
CA LEU A 110 -0.16 6.20 10.67
C LEU A 110 0.95 7.18 10.29
N PHE A 111 0.88 7.70 9.07
CA PHE A 111 1.92 8.55 8.50
C PHE A 111 1.77 10.03 8.82
N SER A 112 0.70 10.43 9.51
CA SER A 112 0.54 11.81 10.00
C SER A 112 1.62 12.25 10.97
N ARG A 113 2.27 11.28 11.64
CA ARG A 113 3.39 11.51 12.55
C ARG A 113 4.75 11.22 11.92
N MET A 114 4.77 10.75 10.66
CA MET A 114 5.99 10.36 9.95
C MET A 114 6.31 11.39 8.87
N GLY A 115 7.53 11.94 8.87
CA GLY A 115 7.97 12.83 7.79
C GLY A 115 8.04 12.11 6.43
N TRP A 116 7.80 12.83 5.34
CA TRP A 116 7.71 12.28 3.97
C TRP A 116 8.92 11.45 3.55
N TYR A 117 10.15 11.83 3.93
CA TYR A 117 11.36 11.04 3.67
C TYR A 117 11.34 9.66 4.33
N LYS A 118 10.86 9.56 5.57
CA LYS A 118 10.72 8.28 6.27
C LYS A 118 9.62 7.45 5.63
N HIS A 119 8.51 8.07 5.26
CA HIS A 119 7.41 7.42 4.56
C HIS A 119 7.87 6.83 3.22
N LEU A 120 8.66 7.59 2.44
CA LEU A 120 9.21 7.10 1.17
C LEU A 120 10.05 5.84 1.36
N LYS A 121 10.92 5.82 2.38
CA LYS A 121 11.73 4.63 2.69
C LYS A 121 10.86 3.41 3.01
N VAL A 122 9.83 3.58 3.83
CA VAL A 122 8.89 2.49 4.16
C VAL A 122 8.19 1.99 2.90
N ASN A 123 7.68 2.89 2.06
CA ASN A 123 6.98 2.52 0.83
C ASN A 123 7.89 1.79 -0.17
N ILE A 124 9.15 2.22 -0.33
CA ILE A 124 10.13 1.51 -1.16
C ILE A 124 10.36 0.09 -0.65
N VAL A 125 10.58 -0.08 0.66
CA VAL A 125 10.81 -1.40 1.27
C VAL A 125 9.59 -2.31 1.05
N LEU A 126 8.38 -1.81 1.30
CA LEU A 126 7.15 -2.56 1.11
C LEU A 126 6.90 -2.91 -0.37
N THR A 127 7.27 -2.02 -1.30
CA THR A 127 7.20 -2.27 -2.75
C THR A 127 8.16 -3.38 -3.16
N ILE A 128 9.40 -3.38 -2.66
CA ILE A 128 10.37 -4.44 -2.90
C ILE A 128 9.89 -5.77 -2.31
N ILE A 129 9.28 -5.76 -1.13
CA ILE A 129 8.68 -6.96 -0.52
C ILE A 129 7.55 -7.53 -1.40
N ALA A 130 6.67 -6.67 -1.92
CA ALA A 130 5.62 -7.10 -2.84
C ALA A 130 6.20 -7.67 -4.15
N LEU A 131 7.24 -7.05 -4.70
CA LEU A 131 7.95 -7.56 -5.89
C LEU A 131 8.59 -8.92 -5.61
N ALA A 132 9.25 -9.09 -4.46
CA ALA A 132 9.83 -10.37 -4.07
C ALA A 132 8.74 -11.46 -3.93
N GLY A 133 7.57 -11.10 -3.39
CA GLY A 133 6.41 -12.00 -3.32
C GLY A 133 5.93 -12.48 -4.70
N VAL A 134 5.83 -11.57 -5.67
CA VAL A 134 5.51 -11.91 -7.06
C VAL A 134 6.56 -12.85 -7.65
N VAL A 135 7.84 -12.47 -7.59
CA VAL A 135 8.94 -13.26 -8.16
C VAL A 135 9.00 -14.67 -7.57
N LEU A 136 8.86 -14.80 -6.25
CA LEU A 136 8.89 -16.10 -5.57
C LEU A 136 7.70 -17.01 -5.91
N MET A 137 6.56 -16.45 -6.32
CA MET A 137 5.37 -17.21 -6.68
C MET A 137 5.33 -17.61 -8.17
N GLU A 138 6.13 -16.95 -9.01
CA GLU A 138 6.27 -17.23 -10.45
C GLU A 138 7.43 -18.19 -10.77
N LEU A 139 8.34 -18.41 -9.81
CA LEU A 139 9.45 -19.38 -9.88
C LEU A 139 8.98 -20.80 -9.54
#